data_AF-A0AAU0N994-F1
#
_entry.id   AF-A0AAU0N994-F1
#
_cell.length_a   1.000
_cell.length_b   1.000
_cell.length_c   1.000
_cell.angle_alpha   90.00
_cell.angle_beta   90.00
_cell.angle_gamma   90.00
#
_symmetry.space_group_name_H-M   'P 1'
#
loop_
_entity.id
_entity.type
_entity.pdbx_description
1 polymer ?
#
loop_
_entity_poly.entity_id
_entity_poly.type
_entity_poly.pdbx_seq_one_letter_code
_entity_poly.pdbx_strand_id
1 'polypeptide(L)'
;MGRKIEDVIKVVPTERQLKWQQLEFIGFIHFGINTFYNAEWGQGNEDISCFNPKRLDAEQWVRALKAAEMKGVILTCKHHDGFCLWPSQYTSHTIANTLYKDGKGDIVKEVADACIKYDMKFGVYLSPWDMTESSYGTGKGYNEFFVNQLTELLTQYGDIFEIWFDGANGEGPNGKTQEYDWLGYYQTIRQLQPNAVIAIMGPDIRWIGNEAGVVRNNEWSVVPEAYSDPSYTASHSQQADDKEFAQTYRHDDADLGSRSVIMNYPGKLIWYPAETDTSIRPEWFYHPEQDSQVKNSEELFNLYKKSVGGNSVLLLNVPPNKDGLISEVDAQELAGLGEKIRQLKINDKTFPIHCGKNILYKNDCQFEFVESNELIIEVEETQDIRYLIIQEDITKGQRVEKFLVEIVKRDGEVTKFSFGTIGYKKIIDLQKGIKVSSIRIIFENYRGKKIYLKRVSVS
;
A
#
# COMPACT_ATOMS: atom_id res chain seq x y z
N MET A 1 -19.61 4.91 -30.91
CA MET A 1 -19.03 3.56 -31.08
C MET A 1 -18.68 3.06 -29.69
N GLY A 2 -19.18 1.91 -29.25
CA GLY A 2 -18.91 1.41 -27.89
C GLY A 2 -17.44 1.03 -27.69
N ARG A 3 -16.95 1.15 -26.44
CA ARG A 3 -15.61 0.67 -26.04
C ARG A 3 -15.48 -0.81 -26.37
N LYS A 4 -14.29 -1.25 -26.80
CA LYS A 4 -13.98 -2.66 -27.05
C LYS A 4 -13.11 -3.21 -25.93
N ILE A 5 -13.24 -4.49 -25.62
CA ILE A 5 -12.45 -5.14 -24.57
C ILE A 5 -10.96 -5.16 -24.92
N GLU A 6 -10.62 -5.17 -26.20
CA GLU A 6 -9.25 -5.07 -26.72
C GLU A 6 -8.57 -3.75 -26.33
N ASP A 7 -9.32 -2.69 -26.06
CA ASP A 7 -8.76 -1.41 -25.62
C ASP A 7 -8.52 -1.39 -24.10
N VAL A 8 -9.34 -2.12 -23.33
CA VAL A 8 -9.15 -2.29 -21.87
C VAL A 8 -7.83 -3.00 -21.56
N ILE A 9 -7.52 -4.08 -22.29
CA ILE A 9 -6.31 -4.89 -22.03
C ILE A 9 -5.01 -4.22 -22.48
N LYS A 10 -5.08 -3.04 -23.12
CA LYS A 10 -3.91 -2.21 -23.45
C LYS A 10 -3.55 -1.24 -22.33
N VAL A 11 -4.42 -1.08 -21.33
CA VAL A 11 -4.12 -0.28 -20.14
C VAL A 11 -3.18 -1.10 -19.25
N VAL A 12 -1.97 -0.58 -19.07
CA VAL A 12 -0.83 -1.27 -18.41
C VAL A 12 -0.16 -0.30 -17.43
N PRO A 13 0.54 -0.81 -16.40
CA PRO A 13 1.29 0.04 -15.48
C PRO A 13 2.36 0.83 -16.22
N THR A 14 2.56 2.07 -15.81
CA THR A 14 3.82 2.78 -16.09
C THR A 14 4.99 2.07 -15.39
N GLU A 15 6.22 2.37 -15.80
CA GLU A 15 7.40 1.77 -15.17
C GLU A 15 7.49 2.05 -13.66
N ARG A 16 7.14 3.27 -13.23
CA ARG A 16 7.11 3.65 -11.81
C ARG A 16 6.06 2.86 -11.02
N GLN A 17 4.86 2.69 -11.57
CA GLN A 17 3.81 1.89 -10.94
C GLN A 17 4.20 0.41 -10.89
N LEU A 18 4.87 -0.11 -11.91
CA LEU A 18 5.36 -1.49 -11.91
C LEU A 18 6.43 -1.71 -10.82
N LYS A 19 7.40 -0.79 -10.71
CA LYS A 19 8.44 -0.81 -9.67
C LYS A 19 7.85 -0.69 -8.28
N TRP A 20 6.84 0.16 -8.10
CA TRP A 20 6.10 0.30 -6.85
C TRP A 20 5.34 -0.99 -6.50
N GLN A 21 4.61 -1.58 -7.45
CA GLN A 21 3.85 -2.81 -7.23
C GLN A 21 4.76 -3.98 -6.80
N GLN A 22 6.01 -4.00 -7.28
CA GLN A 22 7.03 -4.98 -6.90
C GLN A 22 7.52 -4.87 -5.45
N LEU A 23 7.28 -3.73 -4.79
CA LEU A 23 7.61 -3.57 -3.37
C LEU A 23 6.73 -4.48 -2.51
N GLU A 24 5.47 -4.68 -2.92
CA GLU A 24 4.44 -5.51 -2.29
C GLU A 24 4.03 -5.08 -0.88
N PHE A 25 4.99 -4.88 -0.01
CA PHE A 25 4.80 -4.58 1.40
C PHE A 25 5.77 -3.47 1.84
N ILE A 26 5.20 -2.37 2.30
CA ILE A 26 5.89 -1.17 2.75
C ILE A 26 5.38 -0.75 4.13
N GLY A 27 6.19 0.01 4.86
CA GLY A 27 5.88 0.50 6.20
C GLY A 27 5.46 1.96 6.18
N PHE A 28 4.59 2.32 7.12
CA PHE A 28 4.24 3.71 7.42
C PHE A 28 4.69 4.05 8.84
N ILE A 29 5.16 5.27 9.05
CA ILE A 29 5.51 5.78 10.38
C ILE A 29 4.74 7.07 10.62
N HIS A 30 3.73 6.99 11.48
CA HIS A 30 3.12 8.15 12.11
C HIS A 30 3.90 8.51 13.38
N PHE A 31 4.60 9.63 13.32
CA PHE A 31 5.35 10.18 14.43
C PHE A 31 5.34 11.71 14.34
N GLY A 32 5.17 12.38 15.47
CA GLY A 32 4.99 13.83 15.48
C GLY A 32 4.56 14.36 16.83
N ILE A 33 4.06 15.60 16.85
CA ILE A 33 3.58 16.24 18.07
C ILE A 33 2.40 15.47 18.70
N ASN A 34 1.57 14.87 17.86
CA ASN A 34 0.44 14.01 18.24
C ASN A 34 0.87 12.84 19.13
N THR A 35 2.06 12.26 18.89
CA THR A 35 2.64 11.23 19.78
C THR A 35 2.82 11.74 21.20
N PHE A 36 3.16 13.01 21.40
CA PHE A 36 3.39 13.61 22.72
C PHE A 36 2.07 14.02 23.40
N TYR A 37 1.06 14.38 22.59
CA TYR A 37 -0.28 14.75 23.04
C TYR A 37 -1.22 13.55 23.25
N ASN A 38 -0.81 12.34 22.86
CA ASN A 38 -1.67 11.16 22.89
C ASN A 38 -2.95 11.36 22.04
N ALA A 39 -2.79 11.93 20.85
CA ALA A 39 -3.87 12.31 19.95
C ALA A 39 -3.67 11.69 18.56
N GLU A 40 -4.76 11.45 17.84
CA GLU A 40 -4.73 11.02 16.44
C GLU A 40 -4.67 12.22 15.51
N TRP A 41 -5.62 13.15 15.66
CA TRP A 41 -5.55 14.46 15.04
C TRP A 41 -5.16 15.51 16.07
N GLY A 42 -4.29 16.43 15.65
CA GLY A 42 -3.96 17.59 16.47
C GLY A 42 -5.06 18.65 16.41
N GLN A 43 -4.80 19.77 17.08
CA GLN A 43 -5.65 20.95 17.14
C GLN A 43 -5.02 22.14 16.40
N GLY A 44 -3.77 22.03 15.94
CA GLY A 44 -3.04 23.10 15.24
C GLY A 44 -2.57 24.22 16.18
N ASN A 45 -2.53 23.95 17.48
CA ASN A 45 -2.13 24.91 18.53
C ASN A 45 -1.25 24.28 19.60
N GLU A 46 -0.71 23.09 19.33
CA GLU A 46 0.16 22.35 20.21
C GLU A 46 1.41 23.16 20.58
N ASP A 47 1.84 23.04 21.84
CA ASP A 47 3.12 23.54 22.31
C ASP A 47 4.22 22.57 21.87
N ILE A 48 4.89 22.92 20.79
CA ILE A 48 5.99 22.13 20.22
C ILE A 48 7.19 21.99 21.14
N SER A 49 7.31 22.79 22.21
CA SER A 49 8.40 22.68 23.18
C SER A 49 8.40 21.34 23.92
N CYS A 50 7.26 20.65 23.97
CA CYS A 50 7.14 19.32 24.57
C CYS A 50 7.75 18.21 23.70
N PHE A 51 7.94 18.44 22.39
CA PHE A 51 8.49 17.46 21.47
C PHE A 51 9.97 17.23 21.75
N ASN A 52 10.29 16.09 22.39
CA ASN A 52 11.65 15.78 22.81
C ASN A 52 11.90 14.27 22.99
N PRO A 53 11.89 13.49 21.90
CA PRO A 53 12.13 12.05 21.98
C PRO A 53 13.57 11.76 22.36
N LYS A 54 13.79 11.36 23.62
CA LYS A 54 15.13 11.28 24.24
C LYS A 54 16.00 10.16 23.71
N ARG A 55 15.41 9.11 23.16
CA ARG A 55 16.08 7.88 22.74
C ARG A 55 15.78 7.54 21.28
N LEU A 56 15.45 8.55 20.47
CA LEU A 56 15.11 8.34 19.07
C LEU A 56 16.23 7.57 18.36
N ASP A 57 15.85 6.44 17.76
CA ASP A 57 16.72 5.61 16.94
C ASP A 57 15.97 5.26 15.63
N ALA A 58 16.14 6.10 14.61
CA ALA A 58 15.56 5.87 13.29
C ALA A 58 16.06 4.56 12.65
N GLU A 59 17.29 4.12 12.98
CA GLU A 59 17.77 2.82 12.52
C GLU A 59 17.01 1.67 13.18
N GLN A 60 16.60 1.81 14.44
CA GLN A 60 15.74 0.81 15.10
C GLN A 60 14.40 0.69 14.40
N TRP A 61 13.83 1.81 13.94
CA TRP A 61 12.59 1.80 13.17
C TRP A 61 12.75 1.00 11.88
N VAL A 62 13.75 1.39 11.07
CA VAL A 62 14.00 0.77 9.76
C VAL A 62 14.36 -0.72 9.91
N ARG A 63 15.13 -1.10 10.94
CA ARG A 63 15.45 -2.51 11.23
C ARG A 63 14.21 -3.33 11.58
N ALA A 64 13.29 -2.79 12.39
CA ALA A 64 12.06 -3.49 12.76
C ALA A 64 11.14 -3.71 11.55
N LEU A 65 10.95 -2.68 10.71
CA LEU A 65 10.18 -2.79 9.46
C LEU A 65 10.84 -3.78 8.48
N LYS A 66 12.16 -3.74 8.33
CA LYS A 66 12.90 -4.70 7.50
C LYS A 66 12.80 -6.14 8.04
N ALA A 67 12.78 -6.33 9.35
CA ALA A 67 12.60 -7.65 9.96
C ALA A 67 11.27 -8.30 9.57
N ALA A 68 10.24 -7.48 9.32
CA ALA A 68 8.93 -7.88 8.80
C ALA A 68 8.88 -8.07 7.28
N GLU A 69 10.02 -8.02 6.56
CA GLU A 69 10.14 -8.14 5.11
C GLU A 69 9.63 -6.94 4.28
N MET A 70 9.32 -5.80 4.92
CA MET A 70 8.97 -4.57 4.20
C MET A 70 10.11 -4.08 3.30
N LYS A 71 9.77 -3.30 2.26
CA LYS A 71 10.72 -2.82 1.24
C LYS A 71 10.87 -1.30 1.16
N GLY A 72 10.04 -0.57 1.88
CA GLY A 72 10.11 0.88 1.98
C GLY A 72 9.47 1.38 3.25
N VAL A 73 9.72 2.66 3.56
CA VAL A 73 9.15 3.39 4.68
C VAL A 73 8.62 4.71 4.16
N ILE A 74 7.35 5.02 4.45
CA ILE A 74 6.77 6.35 4.31
C ILE A 74 6.76 6.98 5.71
N LEU A 75 7.25 8.23 5.83
CA LEU A 75 7.26 8.97 7.09
C LEU A 75 6.29 10.15 7.03
N THR A 76 5.47 10.34 8.07
CA THR A 76 4.71 11.58 8.29
C THR A 76 5.65 12.76 8.56
N CYS A 77 6.17 13.36 7.48
CA CYS A 77 7.08 14.49 7.60
C CYS A 77 6.36 15.70 8.20
N LYS A 78 5.07 15.87 7.85
CA LYS A 78 4.12 16.79 8.47
C LYS A 78 2.73 16.15 8.44
N HIS A 79 2.07 16.10 9.59
CA HIS A 79 0.68 15.63 9.72
C HIS A 79 -0.30 16.83 9.75
N HIS A 80 -1.61 16.60 9.93
CA HIS A 80 -2.65 17.64 9.83
C HIS A 80 -2.43 18.83 10.77
N ASP A 81 -1.84 18.58 11.94
CA ASP A 81 -1.47 19.59 12.93
C ASP A 81 -0.46 20.63 12.39
N GLY A 82 0.29 20.29 11.33
CA GLY A 82 1.23 21.20 10.68
C GLY A 82 2.67 21.14 11.22
N PHE A 83 2.96 20.34 12.26
CA PHE A 83 4.30 20.22 12.81
C PHE A 83 5.25 19.47 11.86
N CYS A 84 6.33 20.14 11.47
CA CYS A 84 7.31 19.56 10.54
C CYS A 84 8.45 18.86 11.29
N LEU A 85 8.70 17.60 10.94
CA LEU A 85 9.79 16.76 11.48
C LEU A 85 11.20 17.11 10.95
N TRP A 86 11.28 18.09 10.05
CA TRP A 86 12.53 18.62 9.51
C TRP A 86 12.61 20.13 9.73
N PRO A 87 13.81 20.74 9.72
CA PRO A 87 13.99 22.17 9.94
C PRO A 87 13.62 22.99 8.69
N SER A 88 12.34 22.94 8.28
CA SER A 88 11.83 23.70 7.13
C SER A 88 12.10 25.20 7.29
N GLN A 89 12.52 25.86 6.22
CA GLN A 89 12.78 27.30 6.21
C GLN A 89 11.51 28.15 6.11
N TYR A 90 10.36 27.52 5.86
CA TYR A 90 9.13 28.20 5.50
C TYR A 90 8.14 28.36 6.66
N THR A 91 8.41 27.74 7.82
CA THR A 91 7.60 27.90 9.04
C THR A 91 8.46 27.77 10.29
N SER A 92 8.03 28.38 11.38
CA SER A 92 8.63 28.17 12.71
C SER A 92 8.02 26.97 13.44
N HIS A 93 6.93 26.39 12.95
CA HIS A 93 6.27 25.24 13.57
C HIS A 93 6.95 23.92 13.17
N THR A 94 8.21 23.78 13.55
CA THR A 94 9.11 22.70 13.13
C THR A 94 9.99 22.21 14.27
N ILE A 95 10.62 21.06 14.05
CA ILE A 95 11.60 20.46 14.97
C ILE A 95 12.76 21.40 15.36
N ALA A 96 13.09 22.39 14.53
CA ALA A 96 14.16 23.36 14.79
C ALA A 96 13.89 24.22 16.03
N ASN A 97 12.62 24.40 16.39
CA ASN A 97 12.18 25.18 17.55
C ASN A 97 11.80 24.29 18.75
N THR A 98 12.40 23.11 18.85
CA THR A 98 12.19 22.15 19.94
C THR A 98 13.48 21.84 20.67
N LEU A 99 13.38 21.12 21.79
CA LEU A 99 14.54 20.66 22.54
C LEU A 99 15.22 19.42 21.94
N TYR A 100 14.64 18.82 20.89
CA TYR A 100 15.24 17.66 20.25
C TYR A 100 16.58 18.02 19.60
N LYS A 101 17.66 17.37 20.07
CA LYS A 101 19.05 17.65 19.67
C LYS A 101 19.39 19.15 19.68
N ASP A 102 18.93 19.86 20.72
CA ASP A 102 19.14 21.31 20.90
C ASP A 102 18.70 22.16 19.69
N GLY A 103 17.57 21.78 19.06
CA GLY A 103 17.01 22.46 17.89
C GLY A 103 17.75 22.18 16.58
N LYS A 104 18.68 21.21 16.57
CA LYS A 104 19.49 20.83 15.39
C LYS A 104 19.10 19.47 14.81
N GLY A 105 18.02 18.88 15.32
CA GLY A 105 17.54 17.59 14.84
C GLY A 105 16.83 17.69 13.50
N ASP A 106 16.83 16.58 12.77
CA ASP A 106 16.13 16.41 11.50
C ASP A 106 15.76 14.93 11.37
N ILE A 107 14.53 14.59 11.75
CA ILE A 107 14.09 13.19 11.79
C ILE A 107 13.88 12.65 10.37
N VAL A 108 13.47 13.50 9.43
CA VAL A 108 13.33 13.12 8.01
C VAL A 108 14.69 12.64 7.48
N LYS A 109 15.77 13.39 7.78
CA LYS A 109 17.13 12.98 7.43
C LYS A 109 17.57 11.69 8.12
N GLU A 110 17.32 11.55 9.42
CA GLU A 110 17.70 10.35 10.18
C GLU A 110 17.03 9.08 9.62
N VAL A 111 15.76 9.17 9.23
CA VAL A 111 15.02 8.05 8.63
C VAL A 111 15.49 7.78 7.20
N ALA A 112 15.70 8.81 6.38
CA ALA A 112 16.22 8.66 5.02
C ALA A 112 17.61 8.00 5.00
N ASP A 113 18.53 8.46 5.87
CA ASP A 113 19.88 7.91 5.99
C ASP A 113 19.84 6.44 6.49
N ALA A 114 18.95 6.12 7.44
CA ALA A 114 18.72 4.76 7.89
C ALA A 114 18.16 3.88 6.76
N CYS A 115 17.22 4.38 5.96
CA CYS A 115 16.68 3.65 4.81
C CYS A 115 17.78 3.31 3.80
N ILE A 116 18.68 4.25 3.48
CA ILE A 116 19.85 4.00 2.63
C ILE A 116 20.74 2.91 3.23
N LYS A 117 21.07 3.01 4.53
CA LYS A 117 21.94 2.05 5.23
C LYS A 117 21.40 0.62 5.18
N TYR A 118 20.07 0.48 5.26
CA TYR A 118 19.40 -0.82 5.32
C TYR A 118 18.73 -1.22 4.00
N ASP A 119 19.05 -0.58 2.86
CA ASP A 119 18.47 -0.92 1.55
C ASP A 119 16.93 -0.97 1.59
N MET A 120 16.35 0.08 2.15
CA MET A 120 14.91 0.33 2.21
C MET A 120 14.60 1.57 1.38
N LYS A 121 13.50 1.57 0.64
CA LYS A 121 13.04 2.78 -0.06
C LYS A 121 12.49 3.81 0.93
N PHE A 122 12.69 5.09 0.65
CA PHE A 122 12.19 6.18 1.48
C PHE A 122 11.11 6.99 0.75
N GLY A 123 9.97 7.19 1.40
CA GLY A 123 8.82 7.93 0.92
C GLY A 123 8.39 8.97 1.95
N VAL A 124 7.62 9.96 1.51
CA VAL A 124 7.20 11.08 2.37
C VAL A 124 5.69 11.20 2.37
N TYR A 125 5.11 11.37 3.55
CA TYR A 125 3.78 11.89 3.73
C TYR A 125 3.89 13.38 4.08
N LEU A 126 3.15 14.21 3.35
CA LEU A 126 3.06 15.65 3.56
C LEU A 126 1.58 16.02 3.53
N SER A 127 0.99 16.27 4.70
CA SER A 127 -0.45 16.52 4.79
C SER A 127 -0.85 17.76 3.98
N PRO A 128 -1.80 17.64 3.04
CA PRO A 128 -2.37 18.79 2.35
C PRO A 128 -3.16 19.69 3.29
N TRP A 129 -3.95 19.11 4.19
CA TRP A 129 -4.62 19.86 5.25
C TRP A 129 -3.60 20.29 6.31
N ASP A 130 -3.65 21.57 6.70
CA ASP A 130 -2.75 22.14 7.70
C ASP A 130 -3.54 23.05 8.65
N MET A 131 -3.52 22.68 9.92
CA MET A 131 -4.27 23.35 10.98
C MET A 131 -3.51 24.55 11.58
N THR A 132 -2.20 24.64 11.36
CA THR A 132 -1.35 25.68 11.95
C THR A 132 -1.00 26.79 10.96
N GLU A 133 -0.72 26.43 9.70
CA GLU A 133 -0.22 27.37 8.71
C GLU A 133 -1.25 28.48 8.41
N SER A 134 -0.83 29.73 8.63
CA SER A 134 -1.71 30.90 8.51
C SER A 134 -2.24 31.12 7.11
N SER A 135 -1.49 30.71 6.08
CA SER A 135 -1.90 30.81 4.68
C SER A 135 -2.89 29.73 4.27
N TYR A 136 -3.12 28.68 5.06
CA TYR A 136 -4.11 27.65 4.72
C TYR A 136 -5.51 28.26 4.53
N GLY A 137 -6.15 27.94 3.39
CA GLY A 137 -7.43 28.53 2.97
C GLY A 137 -7.31 29.79 2.12
N THR A 138 -6.09 30.27 1.83
CA THR A 138 -5.87 31.47 0.97
C THR A 138 -5.72 31.14 -0.51
N GLY A 139 -5.83 29.86 -0.90
CA GLY A 139 -5.60 29.41 -2.27
C GLY A 139 -4.11 29.51 -2.62
N LYS A 140 -3.74 30.51 -3.40
CA LYS A 140 -2.37 30.68 -3.93
C LYS A 140 -1.30 30.74 -2.84
N GLY A 141 -1.55 31.45 -1.74
CA GLY A 141 -0.56 31.62 -0.66
C GLY A 141 -0.14 30.27 -0.04
N TYR A 142 -1.12 29.42 0.28
CA TYR A 142 -0.83 28.08 0.78
C TYR A 142 -0.20 27.17 -0.28
N ASN A 143 -0.62 27.28 -1.55
CA ASN A 143 -0.03 26.47 -2.62
C ASN A 143 1.47 26.78 -2.80
N GLU A 144 1.87 28.05 -2.68
CA GLU A 144 3.30 28.44 -2.71
C GLU A 144 4.05 27.88 -1.49
N PHE A 145 3.47 27.99 -0.29
CA PHE A 145 4.02 27.38 0.93
C PHE A 145 4.21 25.85 0.80
N PHE A 146 3.19 25.16 0.30
CA PHE A 146 3.18 23.72 0.14
C PHE A 146 4.23 23.25 -0.87
N VAL A 147 4.34 23.92 -2.03
CA VAL A 147 5.37 23.63 -3.06
C VAL A 147 6.77 23.85 -2.51
N ASN A 148 6.97 24.87 -1.67
CA ASN A 148 8.25 25.12 -1.03
C ASN A 148 8.67 23.98 -0.09
N GLN A 149 7.76 23.50 0.77
CA GLN A 149 8.00 22.33 1.64
C GLN A 149 8.23 21.05 0.83
N LEU A 150 7.42 20.84 -0.20
CA LEU A 150 7.59 19.73 -1.13
C LEU A 150 8.97 19.77 -1.80
N THR A 151 9.42 20.95 -2.21
CA THR A 151 10.76 21.12 -2.81
C THR A 151 11.88 20.76 -1.84
N GLU A 152 11.78 21.15 -0.56
CA GLU A 152 12.76 20.73 0.46
C GLU A 152 12.82 19.19 0.58
N LEU A 153 11.66 18.55 0.76
CA LEU A 153 11.55 17.09 0.92
C LEU A 153 12.05 16.32 -0.30
N LEU A 154 11.83 16.84 -1.51
CA LEU A 154 12.19 16.14 -2.75
C LEU A 154 13.62 16.43 -3.23
N THR A 155 14.37 17.33 -2.58
CA THR A 155 15.74 17.70 -3.00
C THR A 155 16.81 17.42 -1.96
N GLN A 156 16.46 17.27 -0.68
CA GLN A 156 17.44 17.20 0.42
C GLN A 156 17.60 15.79 1.01
N TYR A 157 16.71 14.85 0.72
CA TYR A 157 16.64 13.54 1.39
C TYR A 157 16.86 12.34 0.46
N GLY A 158 17.48 12.56 -0.70
CA GLY A 158 17.81 11.51 -1.66
C GLY A 158 16.67 11.10 -2.57
N ASP A 159 16.67 9.83 -2.99
CA ASP A 159 15.65 9.28 -3.89
C ASP A 159 14.35 9.00 -3.13
N ILE A 160 13.26 9.61 -3.59
CA ILE A 160 11.93 9.41 -3.03
C ILE A 160 11.16 8.43 -3.92
N PHE A 161 10.67 7.32 -3.36
CA PHE A 161 9.90 6.34 -4.15
C PHE A 161 8.41 6.68 -4.20
N GLU A 162 7.89 7.35 -3.19
CA GLU A 162 6.47 7.65 -3.03
C GLU A 162 6.23 8.94 -2.25
N ILE A 163 5.28 9.74 -2.74
CA ILE A 163 4.74 10.92 -2.06
C ILE A 163 3.27 10.63 -1.78
N TRP A 164 2.90 10.67 -0.50
CA TRP A 164 1.56 10.36 -0.01
C TRP A 164 0.83 11.65 0.37
N PHE A 165 -0.25 11.96 -0.35
CA PHE A 165 -1.08 13.13 -0.11
C PHE A 165 -2.45 12.73 0.39
N ASP A 166 -2.70 13.01 1.67
CA ASP A 166 -3.96 12.67 2.34
C ASP A 166 -5.17 13.40 1.76
N GLY A 167 -6.31 12.70 1.70
CA GLY A 167 -7.61 13.26 1.37
C GLY A 167 -8.40 13.73 2.59
N ALA A 168 -8.00 13.36 3.81
CA ALA A 168 -8.70 13.72 5.04
C ALA A 168 -8.67 15.23 5.31
N ASN A 169 -9.81 15.76 5.76
CA ASN A 169 -9.97 17.18 6.06
C ASN A 169 -11.10 17.40 7.08
N GLY A 170 -10.74 17.91 8.26
CA GLY A 170 -11.68 18.15 9.37
C GLY A 170 -12.22 19.57 9.49
N GLU A 171 -11.99 20.47 8.52
CA GLU A 171 -12.51 21.86 8.57
C GLU A 171 -14.04 21.91 8.58
N GLY A 172 -14.69 20.94 7.94
CA GLY A 172 -16.13 20.86 7.82
C GLY A 172 -16.77 22.01 7.01
N PRO A 173 -18.11 22.07 6.96
CA PRO A 173 -18.83 23.00 6.08
C PRO A 173 -18.60 24.51 6.34
N ASN A 174 -18.13 24.87 7.54
CA ASN A 174 -17.95 26.27 7.96
C ASN A 174 -16.48 26.63 8.22
N GLY A 175 -15.55 25.69 8.01
CA GLY A 175 -14.12 25.92 8.20
C GLY A 175 -13.46 26.55 6.98
N LYS A 176 -12.12 26.55 6.98
CA LYS A 176 -11.31 27.03 5.86
C LYS A 176 -11.50 26.13 4.65
N THR A 177 -11.56 26.73 3.46
CA THR A 177 -11.58 26.00 2.19
C THR A 177 -10.31 26.31 1.41
N GLN A 178 -9.48 25.30 1.16
CA GLN A 178 -8.26 25.42 0.37
C GLN A 178 -8.46 24.88 -1.05
N GLU A 179 -8.21 25.72 -2.05
CA GLU A 179 -8.13 25.30 -3.46
C GLU A 179 -6.69 24.87 -3.78
N TYR A 180 -6.44 23.57 -3.71
CA TYR A 180 -5.12 22.99 -3.99
C TYR A 180 -4.78 23.01 -5.48
N ASP A 181 -3.59 23.51 -5.82
CA ASP A 181 -3.04 23.39 -7.18
C ASP A 181 -2.39 22.01 -7.39
N TRP A 182 -3.22 20.97 -7.41
CA TRP A 182 -2.78 19.59 -7.58
C TRP A 182 -1.90 19.40 -8.81
N LEU A 183 -2.25 20.05 -9.93
CA LEU A 183 -1.47 19.94 -11.16
C LEU A 183 -0.07 20.53 -10.98
N GLY A 184 0.04 21.70 -10.34
CA GLY A 184 1.33 22.30 -9.98
C GLY A 184 2.16 21.41 -9.04
N TYR A 185 1.53 20.77 -8.06
CA TYR A 185 2.19 19.84 -7.15
C TYR A 185 2.74 18.62 -7.90
N TYR A 186 1.93 18.03 -8.78
CA TYR A 186 2.35 16.87 -9.59
C TYR A 186 3.49 17.24 -10.54
N GLN A 187 3.44 18.41 -11.18
CA GLN A 187 4.51 18.88 -12.06
C GLN A 187 5.83 19.07 -11.30
N THR A 188 5.76 19.64 -10.09
CA THR A 188 6.93 19.78 -9.20
C THR A 188 7.53 18.41 -8.87
N ILE A 189 6.70 17.43 -8.48
CA ILE A 189 7.17 16.07 -8.20
C ILE A 189 7.80 15.43 -9.44
N ARG A 190 7.16 15.55 -10.61
CA ARG A 190 7.69 14.97 -11.85
C ARG A 190 9.03 15.59 -12.26
N GLN A 191 9.26 16.85 -11.95
CA GLN A 191 10.53 17.52 -12.22
C GLN A 191 11.64 17.06 -11.27
N LEU A 192 11.33 16.96 -9.98
CA LEU A 192 12.34 16.69 -8.95
C LEU A 192 12.59 15.20 -8.74
N GLN A 193 11.54 14.37 -8.79
CA GLN A 193 11.55 12.94 -8.51
C GLN A 193 10.70 12.17 -9.55
N PRO A 194 11.14 12.08 -10.83
CA PRO A 194 10.36 11.53 -11.94
C PRO A 194 9.99 10.04 -11.80
N ASN A 195 10.70 9.33 -10.92
CA ASN A 195 10.49 7.91 -10.62
C ASN A 195 9.53 7.69 -9.45
N ALA A 196 9.22 8.72 -8.67
CA ALA A 196 8.29 8.61 -7.55
C ALA A 196 6.86 8.43 -8.03
N VAL A 197 6.10 7.60 -7.31
CA VAL A 197 4.65 7.56 -7.44
C VAL A 197 4.00 8.60 -6.53
N ILE A 198 2.87 9.14 -6.95
CA ILE A 198 2.04 10.09 -6.18
C ILE A 198 0.75 9.37 -5.80
N ALA A 199 0.53 9.20 -4.50
CA ALA A 199 -0.54 8.36 -3.96
C ALA A 199 -1.72 9.18 -3.42
N ILE A 200 -2.89 8.53 -3.42
CA ILE A 200 -4.16 8.94 -2.78
C ILE A 200 -4.80 10.14 -3.47
N MET A 201 -4.36 11.36 -3.13
CA MET A 201 -4.70 12.59 -3.84
C MET A 201 -3.72 12.80 -5.01
N GLY A 202 -3.43 11.72 -5.73
CA GLY A 202 -2.40 11.65 -6.76
C GLY A 202 -2.79 10.71 -7.90
N PRO A 203 -2.21 10.86 -9.10
CA PRO A 203 -2.64 10.09 -10.27
C PRO A 203 -2.05 8.67 -10.37
N ASP A 204 -1.08 8.30 -9.52
CA ASP A 204 -0.34 7.04 -9.72
C ASP A 204 -0.90 5.88 -8.90
N ILE A 205 -1.20 6.09 -7.61
CA ILE A 205 -1.62 5.02 -6.67
C ILE A 205 -2.92 5.39 -5.98
N ARG A 206 -3.87 4.45 -5.95
CA ARG A 206 -5.21 4.64 -5.42
C ARG A 206 -5.32 4.13 -3.99
N TRP A 207 -6.00 4.90 -3.14
CA TRP A 207 -6.46 4.42 -1.85
C TRP A 207 -7.41 3.21 -1.98
N ILE A 208 -7.26 2.18 -1.15
CA ILE A 208 -8.16 1.02 -1.20
C ILE A 208 -9.62 1.41 -0.86
N GLY A 209 -9.83 2.52 -0.15
CA GLY A 209 -11.16 3.01 0.23
C GLY A 209 -11.56 2.69 1.68
N ASN A 210 -10.63 2.21 2.49
CA ASN A 210 -10.80 2.00 3.93
C ASN A 210 -9.43 1.89 4.62
N GLU A 211 -9.41 2.17 5.91
CA GLU A 211 -8.20 2.07 6.77
C GLU A 211 -8.18 0.78 7.62
N ALA A 212 -9.23 -0.04 7.50
CA ALA A 212 -9.37 -1.32 8.21
C ALA A 212 -8.53 -2.46 7.58
N GLY A 213 -7.80 -2.17 6.51
CA GLY A 213 -6.98 -3.16 5.80
C GLY A 213 -7.78 -4.18 4.97
N VAL A 214 -9.03 -3.83 4.60
CA VAL A 214 -9.92 -4.72 3.84
C VAL A 214 -9.70 -4.53 2.34
N VAL A 215 -9.42 -5.63 1.64
CA VAL A 215 -9.22 -5.64 0.19
C VAL A 215 -10.44 -6.22 -0.52
N ARG A 216 -10.79 -5.67 -1.68
CA ARG A 216 -11.90 -6.16 -2.51
C ARG A 216 -11.65 -7.60 -2.95
N ASN A 217 -12.73 -8.37 -3.06
CA ASN A 217 -12.68 -9.72 -3.64
C ASN A 217 -12.18 -9.69 -5.11
N ASN A 218 -12.53 -8.63 -5.83
CA ASN A 218 -12.16 -8.35 -7.21
C ASN A 218 -11.45 -7.00 -7.30
N GLU A 219 -10.16 -6.97 -6.97
CA GLU A 219 -9.39 -5.72 -7.07
C GLU A 219 -8.88 -5.53 -8.50
N TRP A 220 -9.35 -4.45 -9.13
CA TRP A 220 -9.03 -4.06 -10.50
C TRP A 220 -8.07 -2.86 -10.48
N SER A 221 -6.92 -3.01 -11.14
CA SER A 221 -5.99 -1.89 -11.35
C SER A 221 -6.37 -1.08 -12.59
N VAL A 222 -7.17 -1.65 -13.50
CA VAL A 222 -7.75 -0.91 -14.65
C VAL A 222 -9.12 -0.37 -14.28
N VAL A 223 -9.20 0.94 -14.10
CA VAL A 223 -10.41 1.62 -13.60
C VAL A 223 -10.69 2.93 -14.36
N PRO A 224 -11.93 3.47 -14.29
CA PRO A 224 -12.25 4.83 -14.74
C PRO A 224 -11.28 5.91 -14.22
N GLU A 225 -10.83 6.80 -15.11
CA GLU A 225 -9.95 7.94 -14.77
C GLU A 225 -10.59 8.88 -13.73
N ALA A 226 -11.92 8.95 -13.66
CA ALA A 226 -12.63 9.73 -12.66
C ALA A 226 -12.26 9.39 -11.20
N TYR A 227 -11.81 8.17 -10.92
CA TYR A 227 -11.37 7.79 -9.57
C TYR A 227 -10.02 8.38 -9.17
N SER A 228 -9.24 8.91 -10.13
CA SER A 228 -8.00 9.64 -9.84
C SER A 228 -8.22 11.14 -9.60
N ASP A 229 -9.48 11.60 -9.64
CA ASP A 229 -9.82 12.96 -9.27
C ASP A 229 -9.65 13.13 -7.75
N PRO A 230 -8.79 14.05 -7.28
CA PRO A 230 -8.60 14.29 -5.86
C PRO A 230 -9.91 14.62 -5.12
N SER A 231 -10.87 15.27 -5.78
CA SER A 231 -12.16 15.58 -5.16
C SER A 231 -12.98 14.32 -4.85
N TYR A 232 -12.86 13.26 -5.66
CA TYR A 232 -13.49 11.98 -5.38
C TYR A 232 -12.87 11.34 -4.14
N THR A 233 -11.54 11.26 -4.06
CA THR A 233 -10.87 10.69 -2.88
C THR A 233 -11.19 11.50 -1.62
N ALA A 234 -11.07 12.83 -1.66
CA ALA A 234 -11.38 13.69 -0.50
C ALA A 234 -12.80 13.50 0.03
N SER A 235 -13.80 13.33 -0.83
CA SER A 235 -15.19 13.11 -0.37
C SER A 235 -15.41 11.72 0.25
N HIS A 236 -14.48 10.78 0.06
CA HIS A 236 -14.54 9.42 0.60
C HIS A 236 -13.60 9.23 1.80
N SER A 237 -12.64 10.12 2.01
CA SER A 237 -11.72 10.15 3.15
C SER A 237 -12.37 10.63 4.45
N GLN A 238 -11.67 10.44 5.57
CA GLN A 238 -12.12 10.84 6.91
C GLN A 238 -12.39 12.35 6.99
N GLN A 239 -13.55 12.72 7.54
CA GLN A 239 -13.98 14.12 7.69
C GLN A 239 -14.03 14.58 9.15
N ALA A 240 -13.82 13.66 10.09
CA ALA A 240 -13.82 13.91 11.53
C ALA A 240 -12.97 12.84 12.21
N ASP A 241 -12.29 13.20 13.30
CA ASP A 241 -11.53 12.27 14.15
C ASP A 241 -12.49 11.39 14.97
N ASP A 242 -13.19 10.48 14.28
CA ASP A 242 -13.93 9.39 14.89
C ASP A 242 -13.16 8.08 14.70
N LYS A 243 -13.01 7.33 15.79
CA LYS A 243 -12.29 6.03 15.81
C LYS A 243 -12.98 4.96 14.95
N GLU A 244 -14.20 5.24 14.49
CA GLU A 244 -15.02 4.34 13.69
C GLU A 244 -14.51 4.28 12.24
N PHE A 245 -14.07 5.40 11.67
CA PHE A 245 -13.56 5.41 10.29
C PHE A 245 -12.41 4.42 10.07
N ALA A 246 -11.41 4.43 10.96
CA ALA A 246 -10.24 3.55 10.91
C ALA A 246 -10.60 2.04 10.91
N GLN A 247 -11.81 1.70 11.38
CA GLN A 247 -12.26 0.33 11.60
C GLN A 247 -13.37 -0.11 10.66
N THR A 248 -13.87 0.79 9.79
CA THR A 248 -15.02 0.51 8.93
C THR A 248 -14.62 0.21 7.49
N TYR A 249 -15.45 -0.60 6.82
CA TYR A 249 -15.37 -0.85 5.39
C TYR A 249 -16.71 -0.49 4.75
N ARG A 250 -16.71 0.47 3.83
CA ARG A 250 -17.90 0.85 3.08
C ARG A 250 -18.06 -0.03 1.84
N HIS A 251 -19.30 -0.40 1.53
CA HIS A 251 -19.62 -1.31 0.42
C HIS A 251 -19.91 -0.61 -0.91
N ASP A 252 -20.01 0.71 -0.90
CA ASP A 252 -20.37 1.55 -2.05
C ASP A 252 -19.39 1.44 -3.22
N ASP A 253 -18.10 1.17 -2.93
CA ASP A 253 -17.05 1.03 -3.93
C ASP A 253 -16.63 -0.43 -4.18
N ALA A 254 -17.49 -1.42 -3.93
CA ALA A 254 -17.12 -2.83 -4.02
C ALA A 254 -16.73 -3.33 -5.44
N ASP A 255 -17.15 -2.61 -6.50
CA ASP A 255 -16.83 -2.92 -7.89
C ASP A 255 -16.41 -1.66 -8.67
N LEU A 256 -15.11 -1.50 -8.87
CA LEU A 256 -14.52 -0.34 -9.56
C LEU A 256 -14.15 -0.63 -11.02
N GLY A 257 -14.26 -1.87 -11.46
CA GLY A 257 -13.55 -2.30 -12.67
C GLY A 257 -14.11 -3.48 -13.40
N SER A 258 -15.26 -4.05 -13.02
CA SER A 258 -15.90 -5.11 -13.80
C SER A 258 -16.32 -4.64 -15.20
N ARG A 259 -16.74 -5.59 -16.05
CA ARG A 259 -17.25 -5.27 -17.39
C ARG A 259 -18.42 -4.30 -17.37
N SER A 260 -19.33 -4.40 -16.40
CA SER A 260 -20.48 -3.48 -16.33
C SER A 260 -20.03 -2.05 -16.04
N VAL A 261 -18.98 -1.85 -15.23
CA VAL A 261 -18.42 -0.53 -14.96
C VAL A 261 -17.67 0.00 -16.19
N ILE A 262 -16.65 -0.73 -16.63
CA ILE A 262 -15.74 -0.21 -17.64
C ILE A 262 -16.36 -0.18 -19.05
N MET A 263 -17.34 -1.01 -19.39
CA MET A 263 -17.91 -0.94 -20.74
C MET A 263 -18.93 0.20 -20.88
N ASN A 264 -19.50 0.65 -19.75
CA ASN A 264 -20.47 1.75 -19.70
C ASN A 264 -19.84 3.11 -19.37
N TYR A 265 -18.60 3.16 -18.88
CA TYR A 265 -17.92 4.42 -18.59
C TYR A 265 -17.48 5.14 -19.88
N PRO A 266 -17.95 6.38 -20.14
CA PRO A 266 -17.67 7.09 -21.40
C PRO A 266 -16.25 7.69 -21.49
N GLY A 267 -15.57 7.90 -20.35
CA GLY A 267 -14.27 8.58 -20.28
C GLY A 267 -13.08 7.70 -20.63
N LYS A 268 -11.90 7.98 -20.08
CA LYS A 268 -10.68 7.18 -20.26
C LYS A 268 -10.51 6.16 -19.13
N LEU A 269 -9.90 5.01 -19.43
CA LEU A 269 -9.43 4.08 -18.41
C LEU A 269 -7.96 4.31 -18.14
N ILE A 270 -7.56 4.16 -16.88
CA ILE A 270 -6.18 4.29 -16.44
C ILE A 270 -5.75 3.06 -15.66
N TRP A 271 -4.45 2.85 -15.57
CA TRP A 271 -3.87 1.94 -14.60
C TRP A 271 -3.70 2.71 -13.30
N TYR A 272 -4.49 2.38 -12.27
CA TYR A 272 -4.52 3.06 -10.98
C TYR A 272 -4.67 2.00 -9.88
N PRO A 273 -3.56 1.30 -9.54
CA PRO A 273 -3.54 0.16 -8.65
C PRO A 273 -3.82 0.59 -7.21
N ALA A 274 -4.33 -0.35 -6.40
CA ALA A 274 -4.70 -0.08 -5.04
C ALA A 274 -3.52 -0.24 -4.07
N GLU A 275 -3.48 0.66 -3.09
CA GLU A 275 -2.71 0.55 -1.86
C GLU A 275 -3.67 0.34 -0.68
N THR A 276 -3.40 -0.68 0.12
CA THR A 276 -4.13 -1.00 1.34
C THR A 276 -3.33 -0.53 2.53
N ASP A 277 -3.74 0.58 3.10
CA ASP A 277 -3.19 1.20 4.29
C ASP A 277 -3.98 0.76 5.53
N THR A 278 -3.26 0.47 6.62
CA THR A 278 -3.84 0.20 7.93
C THR A 278 -2.74 0.24 9.00
N SER A 279 -3.12 0.29 10.28
CA SER A 279 -2.18 0.30 11.40
C SER A 279 -1.98 -1.08 12.03
N ILE A 280 -0.79 -1.34 12.58
CA ILE A 280 -0.54 -2.48 13.46
C ILE A 280 -1.36 -2.39 14.76
N ARG A 281 -1.74 -1.17 15.15
CA ARG A 281 -2.59 -0.84 16.29
C ARG A 281 -4.00 -0.44 15.83
N PRO A 282 -4.94 -0.17 16.75
CA PRO A 282 -6.25 0.38 16.38
C PRO A 282 -6.17 1.79 15.78
N GLU A 283 -5.19 2.59 16.19
CA GLU A 283 -5.00 3.99 15.77
C GLU A 283 -3.62 4.17 15.10
N TRP A 284 -3.40 5.31 14.43
CA TRP A 284 -2.23 5.62 13.62
C TRP A 284 -1.04 6.07 14.47
N PHE A 285 -1.22 6.99 15.42
CA PHE A 285 -0.17 7.40 16.34
C PHE A 285 -0.03 6.42 17.52
N TYR A 286 1.09 6.54 18.24
CA TYR A 286 1.34 5.68 19.39
C TYR A 286 0.50 6.13 20.59
N HIS A 287 -0.31 5.20 21.09
CA HIS A 287 -1.01 5.31 22.36
C HIS A 287 -0.58 4.18 23.30
N PRO A 288 -0.09 4.46 24.52
CA PRO A 288 0.31 3.42 25.46
C PRO A 288 -0.87 2.51 25.85
N GLU A 289 -2.11 3.01 25.82
CA GLU A 289 -3.32 2.23 26.08
C GLU A 289 -3.58 1.13 25.03
N GLN A 290 -2.87 1.16 23.91
CA GLN A 290 -3.01 0.20 22.81
C GLN A 290 -1.91 -0.86 22.76
N ASP A 291 -0.97 -0.87 23.71
CA ASP A 291 0.11 -1.88 23.75
C ASP A 291 -0.42 -3.31 23.84
N SER A 292 -1.59 -3.50 24.47
CA SER A 292 -2.28 -4.80 24.54
C SER A 292 -3.18 -5.11 23.34
N GLN A 293 -3.27 -4.20 22.36
CA GLN A 293 -4.15 -4.27 21.19
C GLN A 293 -3.36 -4.34 19.87
N VAL A 294 -2.04 -4.54 19.95
CA VAL A 294 -1.18 -4.77 18.79
C VAL A 294 -1.63 -6.04 18.08
N LYS A 295 -1.90 -5.94 16.78
CA LYS A 295 -2.22 -7.10 15.93
C LYS A 295 -1.06 -8.11 15.98
N ASN A 296 -1.37 -9.35 16.32
CA ASN A 296 -0.33 -10.37 16.39
C ASN A 296 0.13 -10.82 14.99
N SER A 297 1.27 -11.51 14.93
CA SER A 297 1.92 -11.95 13.70
C SER A 297 1.06 -12.84 12.81
N GLU A 298 0.08 -13.59 13.34
CA GLU A 298 -0.85 -14.37 12.51
C GLU A 298 -1.92 -13.47 11.88
N GLU A 299 -2.45 -12.50 12.63
CA GLU A 299 -3.37 -11.49 12.11
C GLU A 299 -2.70 -10.66 11.01
N LEU A 300 -1.46 -10.21 11.25
CA LEU A 300 -0.67 -9.47 10.27
C LEU A 300 -0.33 -10.31 9.04
N PHE A 301 -0.04 -11.60 9.20
CA PHE A 301 0.24 -12.46 8.06
C PHE A 301 -1.03 -12.74 7.24
N ASN A 302 -2.20 -12.82 7.90
CA ASN A 302 -3.48 -12.87 7.20
C ASN A 302 -3.78 -11.58 6.44
N LEU A 303 -3.46 -10.42 7.01
CA LEU A 303 -3.54 -9.13 6.33
C LEU A 303 -2.64 -9.13 5.08
N TYR A 304 -1.36 -9.48 5.21
CA TYR A 304 -0.42 -9.61 4.09
C TYR A 304 -0.95 -10.51 2.97
N LYS A 305 -1.48 -11.69 3.30
CA LYS A 305 -2.07 -12.60 2.29
C LYS A 305 -3.28 -12.00 1.60
N LYS A 306 -4.12 -11.22 2.31
CA LYS A 306 -5.33 -10.62 1.75
C LYS A 306 -5.04 -9.38 0.90
N SER A 307 -4.00 -8.62 1.23
CA SER A 307 -3.58 -7.43 0.47
C SER A 307 -2.61 -7.78 -0.64
N VAL A 308 -1.39 -8.19 -0.32
CA VAL A 308 -0.35 -8.60 -1.30
C VAL A 308 -0.84 -9.76 -2.16
N GLY A 309 -1.55 -10.71 -1.56
CA GLY A 309 -2.21 -11.80 -2.29
C GLY A 309 -3.61 -11.46 -2.82
N GLY A 310 -4.00 -10.19 -2.80
CA GLY A 310 -5.25 -9.65 -3.30
C GLY A 310 -5.07 -8.53 -4.33
N ASN A 311 -3.93 -8.48 -5.03
CA ASN A 311 -3.59 -7.45 -6.02
C ASN A 311 -3.52 -6.01 -5.45
N SER A 312 -3.02 -5.87 -4.23
CA SER A 312 -2.78 -4.57 -3.58
C SER A 312 -1.38 -4.53 -2.99
N VAL A 313 -0.78 -3.33 -2.87
CA VAL A 313 0.38 -3.13 -1.98
C VAL A 313 -0.14 -2.95 -0.57
N LEU A 314 0.52 -3.54 0.42
CA LEU A 314 0.22 -3.31 1.82
C LEU A 314 1.11 -2.19 2.37
N LEU A 315 0.49 -1.14 2.88
CA LEU A 315 1.12 -0.08 3.67
C LEU A 315 0.73 -0.30 5.14
N LEU A 316 1.64 -0.84 5.96
CA LEU A 316 1.36 -1.09 7.38
C LEU A 316 2.03 -0.05 8.26
N ASN A 317 1.21 0.70 9.01
CA ASN A 317 1.70 1.67 9.97
C ASN A 317 2.21 1.03 11.27
N VAL A 318 3.34 1.54 11.77
CA VAL A 318 3.97 1.16 13.03
C VAL A 318 4.46 2.43 13.74
N PRO A 319 3.73 2.94 14.75
CA PRO A 319 4.07 4.22 15.35
C PRO A 319 5.11 4.12 16.46
N PRO A 320 6.21 4.89 16.39
CA PRO A 320 7.14 5.06 17.50
C PRO A 320 6.48 5.76 18.71
N ASN A 321 6.91 5.37 19.91
CA ASN A 321 6.44 5.95 21.16
C ASN A 321 7.13 7.30 21.49
N LYS A 322 6.76 7.92 22.62
CA LYS A 322 7.31 9.21 23.08
C LYS A 322 8.82 9.20 23.33
N ASP A 323 9.44 8.03 23.55
CA ASP A 323 10.89 7.91 23.66
C ASP A 323 11.60 7.93 22.29
N GLY A 324 10.84 7.80 21.20
CA GLY A 324 11.35 7.73 19.83
C GLY A 324 11.68 6.30 19.39
N LEU A 325 11.00 5.28 19.91
CA LEU A 325 11.27 3.87 19.62
C LEU A 325 9.99 3.15 19.19
N ILE A 326 10.10 2.23 18.22
CA ILE A 326 9.05 1.22 18.02
C ILE A 326 9.02 0.35 19.27
N SER A 327 7.81 0.13 19.82
CA SER A 327 7.62 -0.63 21.05
C SER A 327 8.15 -2.07 20.93
N GLU A 328 8.51 -2.68 22.07
CA GLU A 328 9.00 -4.06 22.08
C GLU A 328 7.95 -5.06 21.57
N VAL A 329 6.67 -4.83 21.89
CA VAL A 329 5.55 -5.68 21.44
C VAL A 329 5.42 -5.61 19.92
N ASP A 330 5.45 -4.40 19.36
CA ASP A 330 5.35 -4.15 17.91
C ASP A 330 6.53 -4.82 17.19
N ALA A 331 7.75 -4.61 17.69
CA ALA A 331 8.96 -5.21 17.13
C ALA A 331 8.92 -6.75 17.16
N GLN A 332 8.39 -7.34 18.23
CA GLN A 332 8.24 -8.80 18.35
C GLN A 332 7.24 -9.35 17.32
N GLU A 333 6.07 -8.72 17.18
CA GLU A 333 5.05 -9.19 16.22
C GLU A 333 5.47 -8.96 14.76
N LEU A 334 6.22 -7.88 14.48
CA LEU A 334 6.86 -7.64 13.18
C LEU A 334 7.90 -8.71 12.84
N ALA A 335 8.75 -9.10 13.80
CA ALA A 335 9.72 -10.18 13.59
C ALA A 335 9.02 -11.52 13.32
N GLY A 336 7.93 -11.81 14.05
CA GLY A 336 7.09 -12.99 13.84
C GLY A 336 6.40 -13.00 12.47
N LEU A 337 5.90 -11.85 12.02
CA LEU A 337 5.34 -11.67 10.67
C LEU A 337 6.40 -11.96 9.60
N GLY A 338 7.57 -11.35 9.73
CA GLY A 338 8.65 -11.55 8.77
C GLY A 338 9.08 -13.00 8.65
N GLU A 339 9.07 -13.74 9.76
CA GLU A 339 9.38 -15.18 9.74
C GLU A 339 8.35 -15.97 8.93
N LYS A 340 7.06 -15.68 9.11
CA LYS A 340 5.98 -16.31 8.32
C LYS A 340 6.11 -15.99 6.83
N ILE A 341 6.44 -14.74 6.47
CA ILE A 341 6.66 -14.33 5.08
C ILE A 341 7.90 -15.02 4.49
N ARG A 342 9.01 -15.13 5.24
CA ARG A 342 10.20 -15.86 4.80
C ARG A 342 9.91 -17.35 4.60
N GLN A 343 9.15 -17.98 5.49
CA GLN A 343 8.73 -19.37 5.34
C GLN A 343 7.88 -19.58 4.08
N LEU A 344 6.93 -18.67 3.79
CA LEU A 344 6.18 -18.68 2.54
C LEU A 344 7.12 -18.63 1.31
N LYS A 345 8.14 -17.77 1.33
CA LYS A 345 9.11 -17.64 0.23
C LYS A 345 10.05 -18.84 0.09
N ILE A 346 10.51 -19.42 1.20
CA ILE A 346 11.40 -20.59 1.21
C ILE A 346 10.69 -21.83 0.67
N ASN A 347 9.41 -21.99 1.00
CA ASN A 347 8.61 -23.13 0.58
C ASN A 347 7.99 -22.94 -0.81
N ASP A 348 8.04 -21.74 -1.38
CA ASP A 348 7.55 -21.41 -2.72
C ASP A 348 8.29 -22.20 -3.81
N LYS A 349 7.61 -23.20 -4.36
CA LYS A 349 8.10 -24.15 -5.35
C LYS A 349 7.22 -24.15 -6.59
N THR A 350 7.88 -24.27 -7.73
CA THR A 350 7.24 -24.51 -9.02
C THR A 350 7.34 -26.00 -9.36
N PHE A 351 6.20 -26.62 -9.63
CA PHE A 351 6.08 -27.99 -10.14
C PHE A 351 5.84 -27.98 -11.66
N PRO A 352 5.93 -29.12 -12.36
CA PRO A 352 5.46 -29.23 -13.73
C PRO A 352 4.00 -28.77 -13.85
N ILE A 353 3.73 -27.90 -14.82
CA ILE A 353 2.39 -27.38 -15.08
C ILE A 353 1.96 -27.83 -16.47
N HIS A 354 0.92 -28.64 -16.53
CA HIS A 354 0.32 -29.08 -17.79
C HIS A 354 -0.69 -28.03 -18.26
N CYS A 355 -0.57 -27.63 -19.53
CA CYS A 355 -1.48 -26.71 -20.20
C CYS A 355 -1.82 -27.27 -21.57
N GLY A 356 -2.99 -27.90 -21.70
CA GLY A 356 -3.36 -28.61 -22.93
C GLY A 356 -2.38 -29.74 -23.25
N LYS A 357 -1.72 -29.67 -24.41
CA LYS A 357 -0.70 -30.67 -24.82
C LYS A 357 0.72 -30.33 -24.35
N ASN A 358 0.91 -29.15 -23.76
CA ASN A 358 2.23 -28.66 -23.36
C ASN A 358 2.47 -28.90 -21.88
N ILE A 359 3.74 -29.11 -21.52
CA ILE A 359 4.22 -29.15 -20.13
C ILE A 359 5.20 -27.99 -19.97
N LEU A 360 4.93 -27.13 -18.98
CA LEU A 360 5.76 -25.99 -18.65
C LEU A 360 6.66 -26.37 -17.46
N TYR A 361 7.95 -26.07 -17.56
CA TYR A 361 8.96 -26.48 -16.56
C TYR A 361 9.52 -25.31 -15.74
N LYS A 362 9.92 -25.69 -14.52
CA LYS A 362 10.49 -24.99 -13.35
C LYS A 362 11.21 -23.65 -13.51
N ASN A 363 11.83 -23.33 -14.66
CA ASN A 363 12.68 -22.15 -14.83
C ASN A 363 12.16 -21.13 -15.87
N ASP A 364 11.07 -21.44 -16.56
CA ASP A 364 10.46 -20.59 -17.60
C ASP A 364 9.00 -20.25 -17.24
N CYS A 365 8.76 -19.80 -16.01
CA CYS A 365 7.41 -19.36 -15.62
C CYS A 365 6.97 -18.04 -16.27
N GLN A 366 7.69 -17.51 -17.27
CA GLN A 366 7.12 -16.54 -18.19
C GLN A 366 6.21 -17.29 -19.16
N PHE A 367 4.92 -17.37 -18.86
CA PHE A 367 3.96 -17.89 -19.82
C PHE A 367 3.95 -16.92 -21.01
N GLU A 368 4.39 -17.37 -22.19
CA GLU A 368 4.15 -16.58 -23.40
C GLU A 368 2.65 -16.37 -23.59
N PHE A 369 1.81 -17.36 -23.30
CA PHE A 369 0.37 -17.25 -23.01
C PHE A 369 -0.17 -18.63 -22.56
N VAL A 370 -1.30 -18.68 -21.87
CA VAL A 370 -1.98 -19.94 -21.54
C VAL A 370 -2.76 -20.43 -22.79
N GLU A 371 -2.37 -21.58 -23.35
CA GLU A 371 -2.97 -22.13 -24.58
C GLU A 371 -4.34 -22.79 -24.37
N SER A 372 -4.59 -23.26 -23.14
CA SER A 372 -5.85 -23.83 -22.68
C SER A 372 -6.48 -22.91 -21.63
N ASN A 373 -7.77 -23.06 -21.34
CA ASN A 373 -8.37 -22.42 -20.18
C ASN A 373 -8.09 -23.20 -18.87
N GLU A 374 -7.27 -24.25 -18.91
CA GLU A 374 -6.94 -25.11 -17.77
C GLU A 374 -5.43 -25.24 -17.58
N LEU A 375 -5.00 -25.21 -16.31
CA LEU A 375 -3.66 -25.58 -15.84
C LEU A 375 -3.77 -26.70 -14.81
N ILE A 376 -2.91 -27.71 -14.91
CA ILE A 376 -2.82 -28.80 -13.94
C ILE A 376 -1.41 -28.82 -13.35
N ILE A 377 -1.31 -28.67 -12.03
CA ILE A 377 -0.07 -28.73 -11.27
C ILE A 377 0.00 -30.13 -10.64
N GLU A 378 0.98 -30.93 -11.05
CA GLU A 378 1.24 -32.24 -10.46
C GLU A 378 2.13 -32.08 -9.22
N VAL A 379 1.65 -32.57 -8.07
CA VAL A 379 2.34 -32.40 -6.79
C VAL A 379 3.00 -33.72 -6.40
N GLU A 380 4.28 -33.67 -6.04
CA GLU A 380 5.02 -34.85 -5.56
C GLU A 380 4.47 -35.39 -4.22
N GLU A 381 4.51 -36.71 -4.05
CA GLU A 381 3.89 -37.44 -2.93
C GLU A 381 4.40 -37.09 -1.51
N THR A 382 5.44 -36.30 -1.34
CA THR A 382 6.01 -36.03 0.00
C THR A 382 5.77 -34.60 0.48
N GLN A 383 5.06 -33.76 -0.27
CA GLN A 383 4.95 -32.33 0.05
C GLN A 383 3.58 -31.98 0.64
N ASP A 384 3.60 -31.38 1.83
CA ASP A 384 2.44 -30.67 2.39
C ASP A 384 2.39 -29.27 1.77
N ILE A 385 1.31 -28.97 1.05
CA ILE A 385 1.08 -27.66 0.43
C ILE A 385 0.03 -26.91 1.24
N ARG A 386 0.29 -25.62 1.50
CA ARG A 386 -0.67 -24.73 2.15
C ARG A 386 -1.12 -23.57 1.26
N TYR A 387 -0.27 -23.11 0.35
CA TYR A 387 -0.57 -21.92 -0.45
C TYR A 387 -0.44 -22.19 -1.95
N LEU A 388 -1.35 -21.61 -2.73
CA LEU A 388 -1.21 -21.45 -4.17
C LEU A 388 -0.97 -19.97 -4.49
N ILE A 389 0.05 -19.68 -5.28
CA ILE A 389 0.46 -18.34 -5.67
C ILE A 389 0.33 -18.22 -7.19
N ILE A 390 -0.39 -17.20 -7.67
CA ILE A 390 -0.59 -16.94 -9.09
C ILE A 390 -0.32 -15.47 -9.38
N GLN A 391 0.40 -15.16 -10.47
CA GLN A 391 0.67 -13.79 -10.91
C GLN A 391 0.38 -13.67 -12.41
N GLU A 392 -0.39 -12.65 -12.80
CA GLU A 392 -0.45 -12.22 -14.20
C GLU A 392 0.81 -11.43 -14.59
N ASP A 393 1.19 -11.50 -15.87
CA ASP A 393 2.14 -10.55 -16.44
C ASP A 393 1.42 -9.22 -16.70
N ILE A 394 1.32 -8.39 -15.66
CA ILE A 394 0.60 -7.12 -15.72
C ILE A 394 1.17 -6.12 -16.73
N THR A 395 2.39 -6.33 -17.23
CA THR A 395 2.94 -5.53 -18.34
C THR A 395 2.19 -5.74 -19.65
N LYS A 396 1.38 -6.80 -19.72
CA LYS A 396 0.47 -7.13 -20.83
C LYS A 396 -1.02 -6.94 -20.44
N GLY A 397 -1.28 -6.19 -19.36
CA GLY A 397 -2.60 -5.84 -18.85
C GLY A 397 -3.16 -6.85 -17.85
N GLN A 398 -4.18 -6.45 -17.10
CA GLN A 398 -4.92 -7.30 -16.16
C GLN A 398 -6.12 -7.94 -16.87
N ARG A 399 -6.24 -9.27 -16.82
CA ARG A 399 -7.15 -10.00 -17.72
C ARG A 399 -8.08 -10.97 -17.01
N VAL A 400 -7.61 -11.72 -16.02
CA VAL A 400 -8.44 -12.76 -15.38
C VAL A 400 -9.60 -12.12 -14.62
N GLU A 401 -10.82 -12.57 -14.93
CA GLU A 401 -12.08 -12.08 -14.32
C GLU A 401 -12.67 -13.11 -13.35
N LYS A 402 -12.52 -14.40 -13.65
CA LYS A 402 -13.01 -15.49 -12.81
C LYS A 402 -12.24 -16.78 -13.09
N PHE A 403 -11.89 -17.51 -12.04
CA PHE A 403 -11.28 -18.83 -12.15
C PHE A 403 -11.68 -19.75 -10.99
N LEU A 404 -11.58 -21.04 -11.23
CA LEU A 404 -11.76 -22.09 -10.24
C LEU A 404 -10.42 -22.69 -9.86
N VAL A 405 -10.28 -23.09 -8.60
CA VAL A 405 -9.20 -23.94 -8.13
C VAL A 405 -9.81 -25.24 -7.60
N GLU A 406 -9.40 -26.36 -8.18
CA GLU A 406 -9.77 -27.69 -7.71
C GLU A 406 -8.56 -28.36 -7.08
N ILE A 407 -8.68 -28.74 -5.81
CA ILE A 407 -7.68 -29.50 -5.08
C ILE A 407 -8.10 -30.96 -5.13
N VAL A 408 -7.32 -31.80 -5.81
CA VAL A 408 -7.53 -33.24 -5.83
C VAL A 408 -6.69 -33.85 -4.71
N LYS A 409 -7.35 -34.38 -3.69
CA LYS A 409 -6.72 -35.07 -2.57
C LYS A 409 -6.34 -36.50 -2.96
N ARG A 410 -5.46 -37.12 -2.19
CA ARG A 410 -4.98 -38.50 -2.45
C ARG A 410 -6.02 -39.59 -2.29
N ASP A 411 -7.02 -39.36 -1.46
CA ASP A 411 -8.17 -40.26 -1.33
C ASP A 411 -9.17 -40.13 -2.50
N GLY A 412 -8.89 -39.22 -3.45
CA GLY A 412 -9.74 -38.94 -4.60
C GLY A 412 -10.81 -37.87 -4.33
N GLU A 413 -10.92 -37.32 -3.12
CA GLU A 413 -11.82 -36.22 -2.83
C GLU A 413 -11.36 -34.95 -3.59
N VAL A 414 -12.32 -34.21 -4.15
CA VAL A 414 -12.05 -32.96 -4.86
C VAL A 414 -12.73 -31.81 -4.13
N THR A 415 -11.93 -30.84 -3.66
CA THR A 415 -12.43 -29.59 -3.09
C THR A 415 -12.31 -28.47 -4.11
N LYS A 416 -13.35 -27.63 -4.27
CA LYS A 416 -13.38 -26.55 -5.27
C LYS A 416 -13.56 -25.19 -4.63
N PHE A 417 -12.84 -24.20 -5.13
CA PHE A 417 -12.93 -22.80 -4.72
C PHE A 417 -13.08 -21.91 -5.96
N SER A 418 -13.92 -20.88 -5.86
CA SER A 418 -14.10 -19.88 -6.92
C SER A 418 -13.47 -18.57 -6.52
N PHE A 419 -12.73 -17.98 -7.46
CA PHE A 419 -12.06 -16.70 -7.27
C PHE A 419 -12.32 -15.74 -8.42
N GLY A 420 -12.10 -14.48 -8.12
CA GLY A 420 -12.24 -13.35 -9.03
C GLY A 420 -10.96 -13.01 -9.79
N THR A 421 -10.51 -11.77 -9.64
CA THR A 421 -9.28 -11.25 -10.24
C THR A 421 -8.00 -11.87 -9.65
N ILE A 422 -6.93 -11.84 -10.45
CA ILE A 422 -5.55 -12.20 -10.05
C ILE A 422 -4.66 -10.95 -10.00
N GLY A 423 -4.48 -10.27 -11.13
CA GLY A 423 -3.59 -9.11 -11.25
C GLY A 423 -2.14 -9.44 -10.94
N TYR A 424 -1.45 -8.53 -10.24
CA TYR A 424 -0.05 -8.68 -9.88
C TYR A 424 0.22 -9.96 -9.08
N LYS A 425 -0.63 -10.28 -8.10
CA LYS A 425 -0.49 -11.49 -7.28
C LYS A 425 -1.79 -11.89 -6.58
N LYS A 426 -2.06 -13.19 -6.61
CA LYS A 426 -3.05 -13.89 -5.79
C LYS A 426 -2.36 -14.90 -4.89
N ILE A 427 -2.64 -14.88 -3.58
CA ILE A 427 -2.22 -15.92 -2.63
C ILE A 427 -3.48 -16.59 -2.08
N ILE A 428 -3.59 -17.89 -2.30
CA ILE A 428 -4.76 -18.67 -1.90
C ILE A 428 -4.34 -19.64 -0.80
N ASP A 429 -5.01 -19.56 0.36
CA ASP A 429 -4.85 -20.53 1.45
C ASP A 429 -5.66 -21.79 1.13
N LEU A 430 -4.96 -22.89 0.89
CA LEU A 430 -5.52 -24.19 0.53
C LEU A 430 -5.94 -25.02 1.75
N GLN A 431 -5.83 -24.46 2.95
CA GLN A 431 -6.07 -25.11 4.24
C GLN A 431 -4.97 -26.11 4.64
N LYS A 432 -4.61 -26.12 5.94
CA LYS A 432 -3.51 -26.93 6.47
C LYS A 432 -3.88 -28.42 6.51
N GLY A 433 -2.90 -29.27 6.18
CA GLY A 433 -3.00 -30.72 6.37
C GLY A 433 -3.66 -31.50 5.23
N ILE A 434 -3.84 -30.86 4.06
CA ILE A 434 -4.36 -31.54 2.88
C ILE A 434 -3.21 -32.21 2.13
N LYS A 435 -3.27 -33.54 2.01
CA LYS A 435 -2.38 -34.30 1.11
C LYS A 435 -2.90 -34.19 -0.32
N VAL A 436 -2.30 -33.27 -1.06
CA VAL A 436 -2.68 -32.97 -2.44
C VAL A 436 -1.98 -33.94 -3.40
N SER A 437 -2.72 -34.41 -4.40
CA SER A 437 -2.19 -35.13 -5.57
C SER A 437 -1.95 -34.17 -6.73
N SER A 438 -2.92 -33.31 -7.01
CA SER A 438 -2.84 -32.31 -8.07
C SER A 438 -3.72 -31.10 -7.77
N ILE A 439 -3.34 -29.95 -8.31
CA ILE A 439 -4.15 -28.73 -8.27
C ILE A 439 -4.52 -28.37 -9.70
N ARG A 440 -5.81 -28.14 -9.95
CA ARG A 440 -6.31 -27.68 -11.26
C ARG A 440 -6.77 -26.23 -11.15
N ILE A 441 -6.35 -25.39 -12.08
CA ILE A 441 -6.77 -23.99 -12.21
C ILE A 441 -7.55 -23.87 -13.51
N ILE A 442 -8.81 -23.47 -13.43
CA ILE A 442 -9.70 -23.37 -14.59
C ILE A 442 -10.13 -21.92 -14.75
N PHE A 443 -9.68 -21.26 -15.82
CA PHE A 443 -10.04 -19.88 -16.13
C PHE A 443 -11.40 -19.85 -16.84
N GLU A 444 -12.43 -19.42 -16.12
CA GLU A 444 -13.79 -19.35 -16.62
C GLU A 444 -14.01 -18.10 -17.47
N ASN A 445 -13.53 -16.95 -17.00
CA ASN A 445 -13.67 -15.66 -17.67
C ASN A 445 -12.37 -14.86 -17.62
N TYR A 446 -12.02 -14.23 -18.73
CA TYR A 446 -10.91 -13.30 -18.84
C TYR A 446 -11.10 -12.35 -20.03
N ARG A 447 -10.35 -11.24 -20.00
CA ARG A 447 -10.37 -10.20 -21.03
C ARG A 447 -9.42 -10.54 -22.18
N GLY A 448 -9.94 -10.45 -23.41
CA GLY A 448 -9.18 -10.78 -24.62
C GLY A 448 -9.17 -12.28 -24.92
N LYS A 449 -8.21 -12.70 -25.75
CA LYS A 449 -8.12 -14.10 -26.26
C LYS A 449 -7.05 -14.96 -25.56
N LYS A 450 -6.21 -14.34 -24.74
CA LYS A 450 -5.01 -14.95 -24.14
C LYS A 450 -4.84 -14.43 -22.71
N ILE A 451 -4.43 -15.33 -21.82
CA ILE A 451 -3.99 -15.01 -20.46
C ILE A 451 -2.45 -15.03 -20.47
N TYR A 452 -1.84 -14.03 -19.84
CA TYR A 452 -0.40 -13.96 -19.65
C TYR A 452 -0.12 -14.10 -18.16
N LEU A 453 0.53 -15.19 -17.77
CA LEU A 453 0.94 -15.42 -16.40
C LEU A 453 2.45 -15.23 -16.28
N LYS A 454 2.86 -14.66 -15.15
CA LYS A 454 4.27 -14.47 -14.79
C LYS A 454 4.76 -15.54 -13.82
N ARG A 455 3.85 -16.12 -13.04
CA ARG A 455 4.17 -17.12 -12.03
C ARG A 455 2.94 -17.94 -11.66
N VAL A 456 3.14 -19.24 -11.48
CA VAL A 456 2.23 -20.14 -10.79
C VAL A 456 3.10 -21.05 -9.93
N SER A 457 2.87 -21.06 -8.62
CA SER A 457 3.68 -21.83 -7.69
C SER A 457 2.90 -22.18 -6.42
N VAL A 458 3.45 -23.06 -5.60
CA VAL A 458 2.83 -23.52 -4.36
C VAL A 458 3.82 -23.45 -3.21
N SER A 459 3.34 -23.20 -1.99
CA SER A 459 4.17 -23.11 -0.78
C SER A 459 3.59 -23.90 0.38
#